data_AF-A0AB38BSY2-F1
#
_entry.id   AF-A0AB38BSY2-F1
#
_cell.length_a   1.000
_cell.length_b   1.000
_cell.length_c   1.000
_cell.angle_alpha   90.00
_cell.angle_beta   90.00
_cell.angle_gamma   90.00
#
_symmetry.space_group_name_H-M   'P 1'
#
loop_
_entity.id
_entity.type
_entity.pdbx_description
1 polymer ?
#
loop_
_entity_poly.entity_id
_entity_poly.type
_entity_poly.pdbx_seq_one_letter_code
_entity_poly.pdbx_strand_id
1 'polypeptide(L)'
;MLTKNMLLLSAGVAFTTFLSTANATMRCGTSLISEGDSMSTVLEKCGPPLRKSSEGPARRPNGVPRLNAATITIFVYGPNGGSYQYLRFIDDKLIEIDMKRE
;
A
#
# COMPACT_ATOMS: atom_id res chain seq x y z
N MET A 1 -20.37 -62.34 -21.06
CA MET A 1 -19.59 -62.67 -19.84
C MET A 1 -18.12 -62.33 -20.10
N LEU A 2 -17.41 -61.82 -19.08
CA LEU A 2 -16.09 -61.12 -19.09
C LEU A 2 -16.23 -59.62 -19.41
N THR A 3 -15.76 -58.66 -18.59
CA THR A 3 -14.49 -58.59 -17.82
C THR A 3 -14.60 -57.83 -16.48
N LYS A 4 -13.77 -58.23 -15.52
CA LYS A 4 -13.36 -57.54 -14.27
C LYS A 4 -12.74 -56.16 -14.56
N ASN A 5 -12.97 -55.15 -13.71
CA ASN A 5 -11.92 -54.55 -12.86
C ASN A 5 -12.40 -53.32 -12.05
N MET A 6 -12.34 -53.50 -10.72
CA MET A 6 -11.81 -52.60 -9.70
C MET A 6 -11.15 -51.29 -10.19
N LEU A 7 -11.65 -50.13 -9.74
CA LEU A 7 -10.85 -48.90 -9.57
C LEU A 7 -11.50 -47.93 -8.56
N LEU A 8 -10.72 -47.64 -7.51
CA LEU A 8 -10.95 -46.67 -6.44
C LEU A 8 -10.99 -45.24 -6.98
N LEU A 9 -11.87 -44.36 -6.47
CA LEU A 9 -11.67 -42.90 -6.60
C LEU A 9 -12.10 -42.13 -5.33
N SER A 10 -11.09 -41.93 -4.47
CA SER A 10 -10.70 -40.70 -3.76
C SER A 10 -11.78 -39.74 -3.24
N ALA A 11 -11.85 -39.62 -1.91
CA ALA A 11 -12.39 -38.43 -1.22
C ALA A 11 -11.53 -37.20 -1.56
N GLY A 12 -12.04 -36.32 -2.41
CA GLY A 12 -11.38 -35.06 -2.78
C GLY A 12 -11.48 -34.04 -1.66
N VAL A 13 -10.36 -33.74 -1.00
CA VAL A 13 -10.24 -32.58 -0.10
C VAL A 13 -10.07 -31.33 -0.95
N ALA A 14 -11.11 -30.49 -1.02
CA ALA A 14 -11.04 -29.19 -1.69
C ALA A 14 -10.26 -28.20 -0.83
N PHE A 15 -9.00 -27.93 -1.21
CA PHE A 15 -8.21 -26.84 -0.63
C PHE A 15 -8.62 -25.52 -1.30
N THR A 16 -9.42 -24.70 -0.60
CA THR A 16 -9.67 -23.31 -1.01
C THR A 16 -8.48 -22.46 -0.58
N THR A 17 -7.72 -21.92 -1.53
CA THR A 17 -6.65 -20.97 -1.25
C THR A 17 -7.24 -19.58 -0.96
N PHE A 18 -7.00 -19.05 0.24
CA PHE A 18 -7.30 -17.66 0.55
C PHE A 18 -6.23 -16.76 -0.08
N LEU A 19 -6.65 -15.87 -0.98
CA LEU A 19 -5.79 -14.83 -1.54
C LEU A 19 -5.69 -13.69 -0.51
N SER A 20 -4.57 -13.60 0.21
CA SER A 20 -4.28 -12.45 1.07
C SER A 20 -3.64 -11.33 0.26
N THR A 21 -4.23 -10.14 0.28
CA THR A 21 -3.59 -8.92 -0.21
C THR A 21 -2.59 -8.44 0.85
N ALA A 22 -1.29 -8.43 0.51
CA ALA A 22 -0.27 -7.91 1.40
C ALA A 22 -0.22 -6.37 1.28
N ASN A 23 -0.63 -5.67 2.34
CA ASN A 23 -0.47 -4.23 2.45
C ASN A 23 0.92 -3.90 3.01
N ALA A 24 1.59 -2.89 2.44
CA ALA A 24 2.90 -2.48 2.94
C ALA A 24 2.79 -1.86 4.33
N THR A 25 3.81 -2.09 5.16
CA THR A 25 3.90 -1.54 6.53
C THR A 25 5.27 -0.90 6.75
N MET A 26 5.31 0.13 7.60
CA MET A 26 6.56 0.80 7.97
C MET A 26 6.60 1.08 9.47
N ARG A 27 7.78 0.92 10.05
CA ARG A 27 8.02 1.21 11.47
C ARG A 27 8.56 2.62 11.67
N CYS A 28 7.97 3.32 12.64
CA CYS A 28 8.36 4.65 13.08
C CYS A 28 8.67 4.60 14.58
N GLY A 29 9.94 4.37 14.93
CA GLY A 29 10.33 4.13 16.33
C GLY A 29 9.66 2.89 16.89
N THR A 30 8.76 3.05 17.86
CA THR A 30 7.96 1.96 18.44
C THR A 30 6.62 1.75 17.74
N SER A 31 6.18 2.69 16.91
CA SER A 31 4.90 2.65 16.21
C SER A 31 5.02 1.98 14.84
N LEU A 32 3.90 1.46 14.34
CA LEU A 32 3.75 0.94 12.98
C LEU A 32 2.66 1.71 12.24
N ILE A 33 2.93 2.02 10.99
CA ILE A 33 1.95 2.52 10.02
C ILE A 33 1.74 1.48 8.92
N SER A 34 0.60 1.54 8.26
CA SER A 34 0.26 0.65 7.15
C SER A 34 -0.52 1.41 6.08
N GLU A 35 -0.52 0.88 4.86
CA GLU A 35 -1.43 1.37 3.82
C GLU A 35 -2.87 1.40 4.36
N GLY A 36 -3.59 2.47 4.07
CA GLY A 36 -4.90 2.80 4.63
C GLY A 36 -4.87 3.73 5.84
N ASP A 37 -3.72 3.95 6.49
CA ASP A 37 -3.59 4.97 7.54
C ASP A 37 -3.83 6.38 6.99
N SER A 38 -4.34 7.27 7.82
CA SER A 38 -4.53 8.69 7.45
C SER A 38 -3.22 9.47 7.56
N MET A 39 -3.10 10.60 6.86
CA MET A 39 -1.93 11.47 6.96
C MET A 39 -1.73 11.96 8.39
N SER A 40 -2.81 12.27 9.10
CA SER A 40 -2.77 12.65 10.52
C SER A 40 -2.22 11.54 11.41
N THR A 41 -2.69 10.30 11.24
CA THR A 41 -2.18 9.12 11.96
C THR A 41 -0.70 8.89 11.68
N VAL A 42 -0.26 9.06 10.43
CA VAL A 42 1.16 8.94 10.07
C VAL A 42 1.99 10.02 10.78
N LEU A 43 1.55 11.27 10.78
CA LEU A 43 2.26 12.37 11.45
C LEU A 43 2.30 12.18 12.98
N GLU A 44 1.23 11.67 13.58
CA GLU A 44 1.18 11.36 15.00
C GLU A 44 2.17 10.24 15.37
N LYS A 45 2.21 9.17 14.57
CA LYS A 45 3.07 8.00 14.85
C LYS A 45 4.53 8.22 14.46
N CYS A 46 4.80 8.97 13.39
CA CYS A 46 6.12 9.11 12.78
C CYS A 46 6.76 10.48 12.96
N GLY A 47 6.00 11.47 13.41
CA GLY A 47 6.45 12.86 13.46
C GLY A 47 6.47 13.52 12.07
N PRO A 48 7.06 14.73 11.96
CA PRO A 48 7.15 15.43 10.68
C PRO A 48 8.13 14.72 9.73
N PRO A 49 7.83 14.64 8.42
CA PRO A 49 8.74 14.07 7.42
C PRO A 49 9.90 15.02 7.12
N LEU A 50 11.01 14.47 6.61
CA LEU A 50 12.15 15.26 6.14
C LEU A 50 11.74 16.17 4.96
N ARG A 51 10.95 15.63 4.03
CA ARG A 51 10.38 16.40 2.91
C ARG A 51 8.92 16.07 2.74
N LYS A 52 8.12 17.09 2.45
CA LYS A 52 6.71 17.01 2.07
C LYS A 52 6.52 17.73 0.74
N SER A 53 5.97 17.03 -0.25
CA SER A 53 5.51 17.62 -1.51
C SER A 53 4.04 17.29 -1.70
N SER A 54 3.24 18.25 -2.16
CA SER A 54 1.82 18.01 -2.46
C SER A 54 1.51 18.62 -3.82
N GLU A 55 0.98 17.79 -4.70
CA GLU A 55 0.46 18.18 -5.99
C GLU A 55 -1.06 18.18 -5.89
N GLY A 56 -1.63 19.38 -6.01
CA GLY A 56 -3.08 19.56 -6.06
C GLY A 56 -3.72 18.76 -7.20
N PRO A 57 -5.06 18.64 -7.23
CA PRO A 57 -5.75 17.84 -8.22
C PRO A 57 -5.41 18.30 -9.64
N ALA A 58 -5.20 17.33 -10.53
CA ALA A 58 -4.89 17.59 -11.93
C ALA A 58 -5.91 18.56 -12.55
N ARG A 59 -5.41 19.62 -13.20
CA ARG A 59 -6.24 20.67 -13.80
C ARG A 59 -6.35 20.49 -15.32
N ARG A 60 -7.49 20.92 -15.88
CA ARG A 60 -7.70 21.07 -17.32
C ARG A 60 -6.92 22.31 -17.84
N PRO A 61 -6.76 22.47 -19.17
CA PRO A 61 -6.08 23.64 -19.74
C PRO A 61 -6.70 24.99 -19.35
N ASN A 62 -7.99 25.01 -19.01
CA ASN A 62 -8.70 26.20 -18.53
C ASN A 62 -8.54 26.44 -17.00
N GLY A 63 -7.63 25.72 -16.34
CA GLY A 63 -7.33 25.89 -14.91
C GLY A 63 -8.34 25.25 -13.95
N VAL A 64 -9.43 24.66 -14.46
CA VAL A 64 -10.46 23.99 -13.65
C VAL A 64 -9.98 22.59 -13.25
N PRO A 65 -10.08 22.18 -11.96
CA PRO A 65 -9.79 20.81 -11.55
C PRO A 65 -10.58 19.79 -12.37
N ARG A 66 -9.93 18.70 -12.77
CA ARG A 66 -10.63 17.60 -13.42
C ARG A 66 -11.60 16.96 -12.42
N LEU A 67 -12.75 16.51 -12.92
CA LEU A 67 -13.70 15.78 -12.08
C LEU A 67 -13.02 14.53 -11.53
N ASN A 68 -13.18 14.26 -10.23
CA ASN A 68 -12.54 13.14 -9.53
C ASN A 68 -11.01 13.15 -9.56
N ALA A 69 -10.37 14.29 -9.82
CA ALA A 69 -8.93 14.41 -9.60
C ALA A 69 -8.65 14.46 -8.10
N ALA A 70 -7.82 13.53 -7.65
CA ALA A 70 -7.37 13.48 -6.27
C ALA A 70 -6.07 14.27 -6.09
N THR A 71 -5.85 14.73 -4.86
CA THR A 71 -4.58 15.37 -4.46
C THR A 71 -3.56 14.28 -4.18
N ILE A 72 -2.34 14.41 -4.70
CA ILE A 72 -1.25 13.47 -4.38
C ILE A 72 -0.29 14.18 -3.43
N THR A 73 -0.02 13.57 -2.28
CA THR A 73 0.98 14.07 -1.34
C THR A 73 2.05 13.02 -1.13
N ILE A 74 3.32 13.43 -1.16
CA ILE A 74 4.48 12.57 -0.90
C ILE A 74 5.17 13.04 0.37
N PHE A 75 5.34 12.13 1.33
CA PHE A 75 6.22 12.31 2.48
C PHE A 75 7.48 11.49 2.27
N VAL A 76 8.63 12.06 2.66
CA VAL A 76 9.92 11.38 2.63
C VAL A 76 10.50 11.34 4.04
N TYR A 77 10.84 10.14 4.52
CA TYR A 77 11.55 9.92 5.77
C TYR A 77 12.92 9.29 5.52
N GLY A 78 13.86 9.47 6.45
CA GLY A 78 15.23 8.98 6.37
C GLY A 78 16.27 10.09 6.20
N PRO A 79 17.51 9.75 5.80
CA PRO A 79 17.97 8.38 5.57
C PRO A 79 18.11 7.59 6.87
N ASN A 80 17.60 6.35 6.90
CA ASN A 80 17.80 5.41 8.00
C ASN A 80 18.69 4.26 7.50
N GLY A 81 19.98 4.28 7.85
CA GLY A 81 20.94 3.26 7.36
C GLY A 81 21.17 3.33 5.83
N GLY A 82 21.00 4.51 5.24
CA GLY A 82 21.17 4.75 3.80
C GLY A 82 19.91 4.51 2.95
N SER A 83 18.75 4.23 3.55
CA SER A 83 17.48 4.16 2.82
C SER A 83 16.54 5.31 3.15
N TYR A 84 15.78 5.73 2.14
CA TYR A 84 14.68 6.67 2.22
C TYR A 84 13.35 5.95 2.07
N GLN A 85 12.37 6.40 2.84
CA GLN A 85 11.00 5.91 2.80
C GLN A 85 10.11 6.96 2.14
N TYR A 86 9.49 6.61 1.01
CA TYR A 86 8.57 7.45 0.27
C TYR A 86 7.15 6.96 0.54
N LEU A 87 6.36 7.79 1.20
CA LEU A 87 4.97 7.52 1.51
C LEU A 87 4.11 8.35 0.59
N ARG A 88 3.24 7.70 -0.17
CA ARG A 88 2.34 8.37 -1.09
C ARG A 88 0.92 8.32 -0.59
N PHE A 89 0.30 9.49 -0.58
CA PHE A 89 -1.06 9.72 -0.15
C PHE A 89 -1.90 10.13 -1.34
N ILE A 90 -3.12 9.59 -1.40
CA ILE A 90 -4.20 10.11 -2.22
C ILE A 90 -5.20 10.77 -1.28
N ASP A 91 -5.36 12.07 -1.47
CA ASP A 91 -6.00 13.00 -0.52
C ASP A 91 -5.37 12.87 0.87
N ASP A 92 -5.98 12.10 1.76
CA ASP A 92 -5.53 11.88 3.14
C ASP A 92 -5.10 10.43 3.43
N LYS A 93 -5.32 9.49 2.49
CA LYS A 93 -5.05 8.07 2.72
C LYS A 93 -3.68 7.66 2.19
N LEU A 94 -2.89 7.00 3.04
CA LEU A 94 -1.64 6.36 2.65
C LEU A 94 -1.97 5.18 1.74
N ILE A 95 -1.53 5.23 0.49
CA ILE A 95 -1.82 4.18 -0.49
C ILE A 95 -0.60 3.36 -0.90
N GLU A 96 0.61 3.83 -0.56
CA GLU A 96 1.85 3.18 -0.97
C GLU A 96 2.98 3.61 -0.03
N ILE A 97 3.80 2.63 0.35
CA ILE A 97 5.03 2.80 1.11
C ILE A 97 6.17 2.18 0.30
N ASP A 98 7.08 3.01 -0.17
CA ASP A 98 8.24 2.55 -0.95
C ASP A 98 9.56 2.85 -0.22
N MET A 99 10.50 1.92 -0.27
CA MET A 99 11.83 2.06 0.31
C MET A 99 12.87 2.08 -0.81
N LYS A 100 13.62 3.17 -0.91
CA LYS A 100 14.75 3.27 -1.86
C LYS A 100 16.06 3.46 -1.13
N ARG A 101 17.10 2.80 -1.62
CA ARG A 101 18.46 2.96 -1.14
C ARG A 101 19.22 3.81 -2.13
N GLU A 102 19.90 4.84 -1.64
CA GLU A 102 20.82 5.68 -2.41
C GLU A 102 22.28 5.31 -2.12
#